data_AF-A0AAD7DA09-F1
#
_entry.id   AF-A0AAD7DA09-F1
#
_cell.length_a   1.000
_cell.length_b   1.000
_cell.length_c   1.000
_cell.angle_alpha   90.00
_cell.angle_beta   90.00
_cell.angle_gamma   90.00
#
_symmetry.space_group_name_H-M   'P 1'
#
loop_
_entity.id
_entity.type
_entity.pdbx_description
1 polymer ?
#
loop_
_entity_poly.entity_id
_entity_poly.type
_entity_poly.pdbx_seq_one_letter_code
_entity_poly.pdbx_strand_id
1 'polypeptide(L)' 'MLDSHCVTPLPAYDTKGNIIAPNDYRSKLMGAIVRATISLNIGTSAGKTLMQPTLRVLVAPKDPGKASSSPKKCTRT' A
#
# COMPACT_ATOMS: atom_id res chain seq x y z
N MET A 1 -11.53 28.04 10.42
CA MET A 1 -12.04 26.74 10.91
C MET A 1 -10.99 25.71 10.57
N LEU A 2 -10.29 25.15 11.56
CA LEU A 2 -9.33 24.08 11.33
C LEU A 2 -10.14 22.80 11.21
N ASP A 3 -10.11 22.18 10.04
CA ASP A 3 -10.78 20.92 9.81
C ASP A 3 -9.95 19.81 10.48
N SER A 4 -10.30 19.47 11.73
CA SER A 4 -9.58 18.50 12.56
C SER A 4 -10.01 17.06 12.26
N HIS A 5 -10.11 16.69 10.98
CA HIS A 5 -10.29 15.29 10.63
C HIS A 5 -9.06 14.52 11.12
N CYS A 6 -9.21 13.76 12.20
CA CYS A 6 -8.23 12.78 12.63
C CYS A 6 -8.10 11.73 11.52
N VAL A 7 -7.16 11.95 10.61
CA VAL A 7 -6.83 10.98 9.56
C VAL A 7 -6.06 9.85 10.22
N THR A 8 -6.75 8.77 10.55
CA THR A 8 -6.09 7.53 10.98
C THR A 8 -5.40 6.91 9.77
N PRO A 9 -4.06 6.85 9.72
CA PRO A 9 -3.34 6.34 8.57
C PRO A 9 -3.62 4.84 8.39
N LEU A 10 -3.73 4.42 7.12
CA LEU A 10 -4.01 3.04 6.77
C LEU A 10 -2.78 2.16 7.04
N PRO A 11 -2.91 1.06 7.82
CA PRO A 11 -1.77 0.19 8.10
C PRO A 11 -1.15 -0.34 6.80
N ALA A 12 0.16 -0.14 6.66
CA ALA A 12 0.93 -0.58 5.52
C ALA A 12 2.11 -1.45 5.98
N TYR A 13 2.41 -2.49 5.21
CA TYR A 13 3.48 -3.43 5.52
C TYR A 13 4.43 -3.57 4.33
N ASP A 14 5.73 -3.68 4.61
CA ASP A 14 6.77 -3.90 3.60
C ASP A 14 6.74 -5.35 3.05
N THR A 15 7.64 -5.65 2.12
CA THR A 15 7.75 -6.99 1.52
C THR A 15 8.17 -8.09 2.50
N LYS A 16 8.71 -7.71 3.66
CA LYS A 16 9.10 -8.62 4.76
C LYS A 16 8.00 -8.74 5.82
N GLY A 17 6.91 -7.99 5.70
CA GLY A 17 5.80 -7.96 6.65
C GLY A 17 5.99 -7.00 7.82
N ASN A 18 7.01 -6.13 7.81
CA ASN A 18 7.18 -5.11 8.85
C ASN A 18 6.23 -3.95 8.63
N ILE A 19 5.77 -3.33 9.72
CA ILE A 19 4.93 -2.13 9.65
C ILE A 19 5.74 -0.97 9.09
N ILE A 20 5.16 -0.28 8.10
CA ILE A 20 5.66 0.98 7.59
C ILE A 20 5.03 2.11 8.42
N ALA A 21 5.87 2.98 9.01
CA ALA A 21 5.38 4.15 9.71
C ALA A 21 4.74 5.16 8.74
N PRO A 22 3.70 5.92 9.14
CA PRO A 22 3.05 6.91 8.27
C PRO A 22 4.02 7.94 7.65
N ASN A 23 5.05 8.35 8.41
CA ASN A 23 6.08 9.27 7.94
C ASN A 23 6.91 8.72 6.76
N ASP A 24 6.95 7.39 6.59
CA ASP A 24 7.70 6.71 5.53
C ASP A 24 6.84 6.36 4.30
N TYR A 25 5.53 6.65 4.30
CA TYR A 25 4.65 6.24 3.20
C TYR A 25 5.10 6.78 1.86
N ARG A 26 5.52 8.04 1.83
CA ARG A 26 5.96 8.66 0.58
C ARG A 26 7.18 7.93 -0.01
N SER A 27 8.19 7.62 0.79
CA SER A 27 9.40 6.97 0.28
C SER A 27 9.21 5.47 0.01
N LYS A 28 8.39 4.78 0.80
CA LYS A 28 8.24 3.31 0.73
C LYS A 28 7.06 2.83 -0.12
N LEU A 29 6.07 3.68 -0.39
CA LEU A 29 4.88 3.31 -1.16
C LEU A 29 4.81 3.98 -2.55
N MET A 30 5.44 5.14 -2.77
CA MET A 30 5.38 5.79 -4.09
C MET A 30 6.08 4.96 -5.16
N GLY A 31 5.31 4.47 -6.13
CA GLY A 31 5.82 3.61 -7.20
C GLY A 31 5.92 2.13 -6.81
N ALA A 32 5.49 1.76 -5.61
CA ALA A 32 5.40 0.38 -5.17
C ALA A 32 4.17 -0.31 -5.79
N ILE A 33 4.28 -1.60 -6.08
CA ILE A 33 3.10 -2.42 -6.36
C ILE A 33 2.62 -2.98 -5.02
N VAL A 34 1.37 -2.68 -4.66
CA VAL A 34 0.78 -3.08 -3.37
C VAL A 34 -0.44 -3.95 -3.57
N ARG A 35 -0.67 -4.86 -2.60
CA ARG A 35 -1.95 -5.55 -2.41
C ARG A 35 -2.75 -4.79 -1.37
N ALA A 36 -3.92 -4.29 -1.77
CA ALA A 36 -4.91 -3.77 -0.83
C ALA A 36 -5.85 -4.91 -0.40
N THR A 37 -6.05 -5.05 0.91
CA THR A 37 -7.05 -5.99 1.46
C THR A 37 -8.17 -5.18 2.08
N ILE A 38 -9.38 -5.38 1.58
CA ILE A 38 -10.60 -4.76 2.08
C ILE A 38 -11.52 -5.91 2.51
N SER A 39 -11.90 -5.93 3.78
CA SER A 39 -12.78 -6.96 4.34
C SER A 39 -14.10 -6.34 4.76
N LEU A 40 -15.20 -6.99 4.40
CA LEU A 40 -16.55 -6.62 4.80
C LEU A 40 -17.04 -7.66 5.80
N ASN A 41 -17.40 -7.21 7.00
CA ASN A 41 -18.10 -8.05 7.96
C ASN A 41 -19.61 -7.89 7.76
N ILE A 42 -20.27 -8.97 7.36
CA ILE A 42 -21.73 -9.02 7.19
C ILE A 42 -22.30 -9.62 8.48
N GLY A 43 -22.59 -8.76 9.45
CA GLY A 43 -23.27 -9.17 10.67
C GLY A 43 -24.70 -9.65 10.37
N THR A 44 -25.19 -10.61 11.14
CA THR A 44 -26.54 -11.19 10.99
C THR A 44 -27.66 -10.25 11.42
N SER A 45 -27.34 -9.11 12.05
CA SER A 45 -28.31 -8.08 12.44
C SER A 45 -27.86 -6.69 11.97
N ALA A 46 -28.49 -6.23 10.87
CA ALA A 46 -28.67 -4.84 10.47
C ALA A 46 -27.46 -3.96 10.04
N GLY A 47 -26.24 -4.47 9.87
CA GLY A 47 -25.14 -3.63 9.37
C GLY A 47 -24.05 -4.36 8.62
N LYS A 48 -23.70 -3.88 7.42
CA LYS A 48 -22.43 -4.23 6.77
C LYS A 48 -21.35 -3.33 7.38
N THR A 49 -20.41 -3.91 8.12
CA THR A 49 -19.30 -3.16 8.70
C THR A 49 -18.06 -3.32 7.81
N LEU A 50 -17.54 -2.22 7.29
CA LEU A 50 -16.25 -2.23 6.60
C LEU A 50 -15.14 -2.36 7.66
N MET A 51 -14.36 -3.44 7.57
CA MET A 51 -13.19 -3.60 8.41
C MET A 51 -12.08 -2.65 7.94
N GLN A 52 -11.18 -2.28 8.84
CA GLN A 52 -10.04 -1.43 8.50
C GLN A 52 -9.20 -2.09 7.37
N PRO A 53 -9.00 -1.41 6.23
CA PRO A 53 -8.20 -1.98 5.15
C PRO A 53 -6.71 -2.02 5.51
N THR A 54 -5.95 -2.82 4.78
CA THR A 54 -4.49 -2.88 4.92
C THR A 54 -3.80 -2.87 3.56
N LEU A 55 -2.57 -2.33 3.52
CA LEU A 55 -1.70 -2.35 2.35
C LEU A 55 -0.50 -3.26 2.60
N ARG A 56 -0.18 -4.13 1.65
CA ARG A 56 1.05 -4.92 1.66
C ARG A 56 1.85 -4.66 0.40
N VAL A 57 3.11 -4.26 0.54
CA VAL A 57 4.02 -4.10 -0.60
C VAL A 57 4.36 -5.48 -1.17
N LEU A 58 4.07 -5.67 -2.45
CA LEU A 58 4.47 -6.85 -3.22
C LEU A 58 5.80 -6.63 -3.92
N VAL A 59 5.98 -5.44 -4.49
CA VAL A 59 7.20 -5.02 -5.16
C VAL A 59 7.59 -3.66 -4.61
N ALA A 60 8.81 -3.57 -4.08
CA ALA A 60 9.36 -2.32 -3.57
C ALA A 60 9.39 -1.26 -4.69
N PRO A 61 9.19 0.02 -4.33
CA PRO A 61 9.26 1.09 -5.31
C PRO A 61 10.63 1.09 -5.98
N LYS A 62 10.64 1.20 -7.31
CA LYS A 62 11.87 1.37 -8.06
C LYS A 62 12.43 2.74 -7.68
N ASP A 63 13.70 2.80 -7.25
CA ASP A 63 14.36 4.02 -6.79
C ASP A 63 13.89 5.25 -7.59
N PRO A 64 13.37 6.31 -6.95
CA PRO A 64 12.98 7.52 -7.67
C PRO A 64 14.16 8.19 -8.39
N GLY A 65 15.40 7.77 -8.10
CA GLY A 65 16.64 8.23 -8.74
C GLY A 65 17.24 7.31 -9.80
N LYS A 66 16.66 6.14 -10.10
CA LYS A 66 17.15 5.25 -11.17
C LYS A 66 16.02 4.84 -12.10
N ALA A 67 15.73 5.74 -13.03
CA ALA A 67 15.25 5.33 -14.34
C ALA A 67 16.28 4.31 -14.89
N SER A 68 15.95 3.03 -14.75
CA SER A 68 16.73 1.93 -15.29
C SER A 68 16.67 2.07 -16.80
N SER A 69 17.67 2.76 -17.35
CA SER A 69 17.97 2.86 -18.77
C SER A 69 18.36 1.47 -19.27
N SER A 70 17.38 0.69 -19.72
CA SER A 70 17.54 -0.34 -20.76
C SER A 70 16.22 -1.10 -20.92
N PRO A 71 15.58 -1.08 -22.10
CA PRO A 71 14.57 -2.08 -22.41
C PRO A 71 15.26 -3.45 -22.46
N LYS A 72 14.90 -4.36 -21.55
CA LYS A 72 15.26 -5.78 -21.69
C LYS A 72 14.52 -6.31 -22.92
N LYS A 73 15.25 -6.43 -24.03
CA LYS A 73 14.78 -7.13 -25.22
C LYS A 73 14.56 -8.59 -24.83
N CYS A 74 13.30 -9.03 -24.82
CA CYS A 74 12.95 -10.43 -24.66
C CYS A 74 13.41 -11.16 -25.93
N THR A 75 14.52 -11.90 -25.85
CA THR A 75 14.92 -12.80 -26.93
C THR A 75 14.27 -14.14 -26.68
N ARG A 76 13.36 -14.54 -27.58
CA ARG A 76 12.72 -15.85 -27.58
C ARG A 76 13.68 -16.83 -28.27
N THR A 77 14.31 -17.73 -27.52
CA THR A 77 14.99 -18.93 -28.04
C THR A 77 13.97 -20.03 -28.29
#